data_AF-D5U517-F1
#
_entry.id   AF-D5U517-F1
#
_cell.length_a   1.000
_cell.length_b   1.000
_cell.length_c   1.000
_cell.angle_alpha   90.00
_cell.angle_beta   90.00
_cell.angle_gamma   90.00
#
_symmetry.space_group_name_H-M   'P 1'
#
loop_
_entity.id
_entity.type
_entity.pdbx_description
1 polymer ?
#
loop_
_entity_poly.entity_id
_entity_poly.type
_entity_poly.pdbx_seq_one_letter_code
_entity_poly.pdbx_strand_id
1 'polypeptide(L)'
;MIMDDFNKLYNTPFIDNQRYLFDNTMCKIDVIEDIFTIKDEKSEMECRIKLNSKSICSSDIEGNKKFNHLRMNKCADAVIINKNKNDKFDLHIIELKNDVHDDDLKELHKQFLGAYLRIRAIFLAYSNDIENIKFYLIYNNFNKSYRNINSTNKKKDKIIERQLLSKNKIINNIFLPIYPFNSNTLNIKKHNISLENEIII
;
A
#
# COMPACT_ATOMS: atom_id res chain seq x y z
N MET A 1 -17.01 9.57 -28.82
CA MET A 1 -16.76 9.87 -27.40
C MET A 1 -15.64 8.93 -26.96
N ILE A 2 -14.48 9.46 -26.57
CA ILE A 2 -13.35 8.63 -26.11
C ILE A 2 -13.80 8.00 -24.79
N MET A 3 -13.85 6.66 -24.74
CA MET A 3 -14.21 5.92 -23.55
C MET A 3 -13.14 6.19 -22.49
N ASP A 4 -13.54 6.75 -21.34
CA ASP A 4 -12.68 6.91 -20.17
C ASP A 4 -12.07 5.54 -19.79
N ASP A 5 -10.76 5.47 -19.52
CA ASP A 5 -10.06 4.26 -19.05
C ASP A 5 -10.71 3.63 -17.81
N PHE A 6 -11.33 4.41 -16.93
CA PHE A 6 -12.14 3.92 -15.80
C PHE A 6 -13.39 3.17 -16.29
N ASN A 7 -14.03 3.66 -17.35
CA ASN A 7 -15.13 2.98 -18.03
C ASN A 7 -14.65 1.82 -18.90
N LYS A 8 -13.42 1.83 -19.43
CA LYS A 8 -12.84 0.65 -20.08
C LYS A 8 -12.61 -0.47 -19.07
N LEU A 9 -12.20 -0.14 -17.84
CA LEU A 9 -12.01 -1.10 -16.76
C LEU A 9 -13.30 -1.84 -16.36
N TYR A 10 -14.48 -1.22 -16.56
CA TYR A 10 -15.76 -1.71 -16.04
C TYR A 10 -16.86 -1.98 -17.08
N ASN A 11 -16.96 -1.15 -18.13
CA ASN A 11 -18.09 -1.10 -19.06
C ASN A 11 -17.72 -1.56 -20.48
N THR A 12 -16.51 -2.04 -20.72
CA THR A 12 -16.32 -2.92 -21.89
C THR A 12 -17.03 -4.26 -21.59
N PRO A 13 -17.60 -4.96 -22.58
CA PRO A 13 -18.22 -6.30 -22.42
C PRO A 13 -17.25 -7.41 -21.96
N PHE A 14 -16.17 -7.03 -21.29
CA PHE A 14 -15.00 -7.79 -20.91
C PHE A 14 -15.23 -8.68 -19.67
N ILE A 15 -16.31 -8.46 -18.91
CA ILE A 15 -16.62 -9.23 -17.70
C ILE A 15 -17.33 -10.56 -18.02
N ASP A 16 -18.02 -10.69 -19.16
CA ASP A 16 -18.79 -11.90 -19.43
C ASP A 16 -18.01 -13.02 -20.14
N ASN A 17 -16.86 -12.74 -20.79
CA ASN A 17 -16.19 -13.74 -21.64
C ASN A 17 -14.66 -13.85 -21.54
N GLN A 18 -13.99 -13.18 -20.59
CA GLN A 18 -12.53 -13.38 -20.35
C GLN A 18 -12.17 -13.62 -18.88
N ARG A 19 -12.68 -14.72 -18.32
CA ARG A 19 -12.17 -15.37 -17.09
C ARG A 19 -10.68 -15.83 -17.17
N TYR A 20 -9.90 -15.39 -18.16
CA TYR A 20 -8.64 -16.02 -18.56
C TYR A 20 -7.37 -15.17 -18.39
N LEU A 21 -7.47 -13.85 -18.11
CA LEU A 21 -6.26 -13.00 -18.00
C LEU A 21 -5.72 -12.89 -16.58
N PHE A 22 -6.59 -12.81 -15.58
CA PHE A 22 -6.22 -12.84 -14.17
C PHE A 22 -7.16 -13.80 -13.45
N ASP A 23 -6.60 -14.71 -12.68
CA ASP A 23 -7.38 -15.62 -11.87
C ASP A 23 -8.08 -14.79 -10.78
N ASN A 24 -9.40 -14.97 -10.63
CA ASN A 24 -10.20 -14.27 -9.60
C ASN A 24 -9.71 -14.57 -8.17
N THR A 25 -8.79 -15.53 -7.99
CA THR A 25 -8.10 -15.80 -6.73
C THR A 25 -6.89 -14.90 -6.47
N MET A 26 -6.40 -14.11 -7.44
CA MET A 26 -5.20 -13.29 -7.28
C MET A 26 -5.42 -12.06 -6.40
N CYS A 27 -6.53 -11.33 -6.56
CA CYS A 27 -7.02 -10.37 -5.58
C CYS A 27 -8.49 -10.04 -5.85
N LYS A 28 -9.24 -9.76 -4.78
CA LYS A 28 -10.56 -9.15 -4.88
C LYS A 28 -10.44 -7.64 -5.11
N ILE A 29 -11.06 -7.15 -6.18
CA ILE A 29 -11.13 -5.72 -6.51
C ILE A 29 -12.56 -5.24 -6.33
N ASP A 30 -12.73 -4.18 -5.55
CA ASP A 30 -14.01 -3.50 -5.34
C ASP A 30 -13.92 -2.06 -5.88
N VAL A 31 -15.03 -1.52 -6.40
CA VAL A 31 -15.14 -0.10 -6.75
C VAL A 31 -16.06 0.60 -5.78
N ILE A 32 -15.50 1.61 -5.12
CA ILE A 32 -16.09 2.26 -3.95
C ILE A 32 -16.05 3.77 -4.16
N GLU A 33 -17.13 4.46 -3.79
CA GLU A 33 -17.28 5.90 -3.97
C GLU A 33 -17.23 6.70 -2.67
N ASP A 34 -17.37 6.02 -1.53
CA ASP A 34 -17.54 6.68 -0.23
C ASP A 34 -16.51 6.18 0.81
N ILE A 35 -16.79 5.06 1.47
CA ILE A 35 -15.95 4.55 2.56
C ILE A 35 -15.43 3.16 2.20
N PHE A 36 -14.11 3.01 2.21
CA PHE A 36 -13.44 1.72 2.15
C PHE A 36 -12.91 1.36 3.54
N THR A 37 -13.27 0.17 4.02
CA THR A 37 -12.85 -0.32 5.33
C THR A 37 -11.82 -1.43 5.18
N ILE A 38 -10.69 -1.28 5.86
CA ILE A 38 -9.65 -2.32 5.97
C ILE A 38 -9.69 -2.87 7.39
N LYS A 39 -9.69 -4.20 7.50
CA LYS A 39 -9.61 -4.90 8.79
C LYS A 39 -8.41 -5.84 8.79
N ASP A 40 -7.56 -5.75 9.80
CA ASP A 40 -6.56 -6.78 10.08
C ASP A 40 -7.18 -7.85 10.97
N GLU A 41 -7.40 -9.04 10.40
CA GLU A 41 -8.00 -10.18 11.10
C GLU A 41 -7.19 -10.63 12.32
N LYS A 42 -5.88 -10.35 12.37
CA LYS A 42 -5.01 -10.80 13.47
C LYS A 42 -5.01 -9.85 14.65
N SER A 43 -5.24 -8.56 14.44
CA SER A 43 -5.12 -7.54 15.48
C SER A 43 -6.43 -6.84 15.83
N GLU A 44 -7.55 -7.22 15.20
CA GLU A 44 -8.86 -6.55 15.30
C GLU A 44 -8.82 -5.06 14.93
N MET A 45 -7.73 -4.61 14.31
CA MET A 45 -7.55 -3.24 13.88
C MET A 45 -8.44 -2.98 12.67
N GLU A 46 -9.31 -1.98 12.78
CA GLU A 46 -10.17 -1.51 11.69
C GLU A 46 -9.82 -0.06 11.35
N CYS A 47 -9.67 0.23 10.07
CA CYS A 47 -9.50 1.58 9.56
C CYS A 47 -10.55 1.89 8.50
N ARG A 48 -11.21 3.04 8.65
CA ARG A 48 -12.15 3.58 7.67
C ARG A 48 -11.46 4.63 6.83
N ILE A 49 -11.57 4.50 5.51
CA ILE A 49 -10.96 5.43 4.57
C ILE A 49 -12.08 6.10 3.79
N LYS A 50 -12.22 7.41 4.01
CA LYS A 50 -13.10 8.27 3.23
C LYS A 50 -12.43 8.60 1.91
N LEU A 51 -13.09 8.22 0.82
CA LEU A 51 -12.63 8.44 -0.55
C LEU A 51 -13.17 9.77 -1.06
N ASN A 52 -12.31 10.56 -1.69
CA ASN A 52 -12.69 11.81 -2.34
C ASN A 52 -13.31 11.62 -3.73
N SER A 53 -13.22 10.40 -4.27
CA SER A 53 -13.73 10.06 -5.59
C SER A 53 -13.93 8.55 -5.71
N LYS A 54 -14.65 8.15 -6.76
CA LYS A 54 -14.77 6.76 -7.18
C LYS A 54 -13.38 6.13 -7.35
N SER A 55 -13.14 5.05 -6.61
CA SER A 55 -11.82 4.45 -6.49
C SER A 55 -11.91 2.93 -6.61
N ILE A 56 -10.84 2.35 -7.14
CA ILE A 56 -10.60 0.91 -7.18
C ILE A 56 -9.86 0.56 -5.89
N CYS A 57 -10.43 -0.32 -5.08
CA CYS A 57 -9.93 -0.67 -3.76
C CYS A 57 -9.70 -2.19 -3.66
N SER A 58 -8.65 -2.60 -2.97
CA SER A 58 -8.42 -4.01 -2.65
C SER A 58 -7.66 -4.12 -1.34
N SER A 59 -8.24 -4.82 -0.36
CA SER A 59 -7.56 -5.31 0.85
C SER A 59 -7.13 -6.76 0.73
N ASP A 60 -7.40 -7.39 -0.42
CA ASP A 60 -7.17 -8.82 -0.65
C ASP A 60 -5.92 -9.05 -1.53
N ILE A 61 -4.90 -8.20 -1.38
CA ILE A 61 -3.64 -8.31 -2.14
C ILE A 61 -2.59 -9.14 -1.41
N GLU A 62 -2.72 -9.33 -0.10
CA GLU A 62 -1.86 -10.22 0.70
C GLU A 62 -2.32 -11.69 0.55
N GLY A 63 -1.39 -12.63 0.67
CA GLY A 63 -1.69 -14.06 0.66
C GLY A 63 -0.62 -14.90 -0.02
N ASN A 64 -0.41 -16.10 0.51
CA ASN A 64 0.41 -17.11 -0.15
C ASN A 64 -0.35 -17.63 -1.37
N LYS A 65 0.35 -17.82 -2.48
CA LYS A 65 -0.13 -18.37 -3.76
C LYS A 65 -0.88 -17.44 -4.71
N LYS A 66 -1.27 -16.23 -4.28
CA LYS A 66 -1.94 -15.25 -5.14
C LYS A 66 -1.04 -14.73 -6.28
N PHE A 67 0.25 -14.58 -5.99
CA PHE A 67 1.25 -14.13 -6.95
C PHE A 67 2.47 -15.05 -6.94
N ASN A 68 2.28 -16.31 -7.36
CA ASN A 68 3.33 -17.35 -7.33
C ASN A 68 4.64 -16.99 -8.05
N HIS A 69 4.57 -16.09 -9.04
CA HIS A 69 5.74 -15.64 -9.79
C HIS A 69 6.55 -14.57 -9.04
N LEU A 70 5.97 -13.90 -8.04
CA LEU A 70 6.68 -12.95 -7.19
C LEU A 70 7.29 -13.70 -6.00
N ARG A 71 8.62 -13.71 -5.92
CA ARG A 71 9.35 -14.26 -4.76
C ARG A 71 9.16 -13.46 -3.46
N MET A 72 8.54 -12.29 -3.55
CA MET A 72 8.29 -11.41 -2.42
C MET A 72 6.95 -11.71 -1.77
N ASN A 73 7.01 -12.36 -0.61
CA ASN A 73 5.84 -12.75 0.16
C ASN A 73 5.27 -11.60 0.99
N LYS A 74 6.10 -10.59 1.32
CA LYS A 74 5.67 -9.38 2.02
C LYS A 74 4.79 -8.54 1.09
N CYS A 75 3.69 -8.03 1.62
CA CYS A 75 2.76 -7.15 0.94
C CYS A 75 2.15 -6.23 1.99
N ALA A 76 1.63 -5.10 1.53
CA ALA A 76 0.83 -4.22 2.36
C ALA A 76 -0.62 -4.72 2.41
N ASP A 77 -1.37 -4.29 3.42
CA ASP A 77 -2.74 -4.75 3.66
C ASP A 77 -3.71 -4.31 2.57
N ALA A 78 -3.52 -3.12 2.00
CA ALA A 78 -4.43 -2.63 0.96
C ALA A 78 -3.80 -1.70 -0.07
N VAL A 79 -4.50 -1.58 -1.19
CA VAL A 79 -4.28 -0.58 -2.23
C VAL A 79 -5.57 0.12 -2.62
N ILE A 80 -5.44 1.39 -2.97
CA ILE A 80 -6.50 2.22 -3.54
C ILE A 80 -5.94 2.92 -4.77
N ILE A 81 -6.68 2.90 -5.86
CA ILE A 81 -6.37 3.62 -7.09
C ILE A 81 -7.53 4.56 -7.39
N ASN A 82 -7.23 5.84 -7.53
CA ASN A 82 -8.20 6.85 -7.89
C ASN A 82 -7.65 7.76 -8.99
N LYS A 83 -8.57 8.38 -9.74
CA LYS A 83 -8.20 9.40 -10.71
C LYS A 83 -7.86 10.71 -10.02
N ASN A 84 -6.77 11.31 -10.46
CA ASN A 84 -6.33 12.62 -10.03
C ASN A 84 -6.83 13.72 -10.98
N LYS A 85 -6.51 14.98 -10.66
CA LYS A 85 -6.98 16.16 -11.42
C LYS A 85 -6.42 16.23 -12.85
N ASN A 86 -5.34 15.50 -13.14
CA ASN A 86 -4.70 15.45 -14.45
C ASN A 86 -5.25 14.29 -15.31
N ASP A 87 -6.36 13.67 -14.90
CA ASP A 87 -6.94 12.48 -15.54
C ASP A 87 -6.00 11.26 -15.54
N LYS A 88 -5.03 11.25 -14.61
CA LYS A 88 -4.10 10.14 -14.37
C LYS A 88 -4.43 9.43 -13.07
N PHE A 89 -3.75 8.33 -12.79
CA PHE A 89 -4.00 7.53 -11.59
C PHE A 89 -3.04 7.85 -10.46
N ASP A 90 -3.58 8.01 -9.25
CA ASP A 90 -2.83 7.98 -8.01
C ASP A 90 -2.96 6.58 -7.40
N LEU A 91 -1.83 5.96 -7.04
CA LEU A 91 -1.78 4.71 -6.32
C LEU A 91 -1.46 4.97 -4.85
N HIS A 92 -2.37 4.55 -3.97
CA HIS A 92 -2.23 4.61 -2.53
C HIS A 92 -2.00 3.19 -2.01
N ILE A 93 -0.89 2.97 -1.31
CA ILE A 93 -0.54 1.69 -0.70
C ILE A 93 -0.55 1.85 0.81
N ILE A 94 -1.24 0.94 1.50
CA ILE A 94 -1.63 1.11 2.89
C ILE A 94 -1.21 -0.11 3.69
N GLU A 95 -0.42 0.15 4.73
CA GLU A 95 -0.04 -0.84 5.74
C GLU A 95 -0.69 -0.47 7.08
N LEU A 96 -1.32 -1.45 7.73
CA LEU A 96 -1.83 -1.41 9.08
C LEU A 96 -0.81 -2.02 10.05
N LYS A 97 -0.55 -1.35 11.17
CA LYS A 97 0.23 -1.87 12.28
C LYS A 97 -0.42 -1.51 13.60
N ASN A 98 -0.96 -2.49 14.33
CA ASN A 98 -1.53 -2.20 15.64
C ASN A 98 -0.47 -1.56 16.58
N ASP A 99 0.72 -2.16 16.61
CA ASP A 99 1.90 -1.63 17.29
C ASP A 99 3.04 -1.49 16.29
N VAL A 100 3.68 -0.32 16.25
CA VAL A 100 4.89 -0.12 15.43
C VAL A 100 6.14 -0.30 16.30
N HIS A 101 6.93 -1.32 15.98
CA HIS A 101 8.26 -1.55 16.54
C HIS A 101 9.37 -1.20 15.55
N ASP A 102 10.60 -1.02 16.05
CA ASP A 102 11.74 -0.66 15.18
C ASP A 102 11.98 -1.71 14.07
N ASP A 103 11.78 -3.00 14.37
CA ASP A 103 12.00 -4.06 13.39
C ASP A 103 10.91 -4.08 12.30
N ASP A 104 9.72 -3.54 12.57
CA ASP A 104 8.68 -3.33 11.54
C ASP A 104 9.11 -2.27 10.53
N LEU A 105 9.78 -1.20 10.99
CA LEU A 105 10.27 -0.13 10.12
C LEU A 105 11.28 -0.62 9.08
N LYS A 106 12.06 -1.65 9.43
CA LYS A 106 13.03 -2.26 8.51
C LYS A 106 12.37 -3.03 7.37
N GLU A 107 11.20 -3.59 7.62
CA GLU A 107 10.50 -4.43 6.65
C GLU A 107 9.42 -3.69 5.87
N LEU A 108 9.00 -2.52 6.34
CA LEU A 108 7.91 -1.74 5.76
C LEU A 108 8.12 -1.41 4.27
N HIS A 109 9.35 -1.08 3.87
CA HIS A 109 9.67 -0.83 2.46
C HIS A 109 9.42 -2.06 1.55
N LYS A 110 9.59 -3.28 2.07
CA LYS A 110 9.29 -4.52 1.34
C LYS A 110 7.79 -4.75 1.21
N GLN A 111 7.00 -4.40 2.25
CA GLN A 111 5.54 -4.48 2.19
C GLN A 111 5.00 -3.55 1.10
N PHE A 112 5.47 -2.31 1.09
CA PHE A 112 5.12 -1.33 0.06
C PHE A 112 5.52 -1.76 -1.35
N LEU A 113 6.74 -2.29 -1.52
CA LEU A 113 7.14 -2.80 -2.83
C LEU A 113 6.28 -4.02 -3.22
N GLY A 114 5.96 -4.90 -2.27
CA GLY A 114 5.13 -6.07 -2.51
C GLY A 114 3.77 -5.72 -3.06
N ALA A 115 3.08 -4.79 -2.39
CA ALA A 115 1.82 -4.26 -2.87
C ALA A 115 1.96 -3.59 -4.23
N TYR A 116 2.99 -2.77 -4.43
CA TYR A 116 3.26 -2.12 -5.72
C TYR A 116 3.42 -3.14 -6.86
N LEU A 117 4.26 -4.16 -6.70
CA LEU A 117 4.49 -5.15 -7.76
C LEU A 117 3.22 -5.97 -8.05
N ARG A 118 2.47 -6.35 -7.02
CA ARG A 118 1.22 -7.11 -7.16
C ARG A 118 0.15 -6.30 -7.89
N ILE A 119 -0.09 -5.06 -7.46
CA ILE A 119 -1.09 -4.23 -8.13
C ILE A 119 -0.65 -3.84 -9.54
N ARG A 120 0.64 -3.62 -9.78
CA ARG A 120 1.16 -3.37 -11.13
C ARG A 120 1.01 -4.58 -12.04
N ALA A 121 1.22 -5.81 -11.55
CA ALA A 121 1.01 -7.01 -12.36
C ALA A 121 -0.41 -7.12 -12.92
N ILE A 122 -1.40 -6.62 -12.17
CA ILE A 122 -2.80 -6.58 -12.60
C ILE A 122 -3.09 -5.31 -13.40
N PHE A 123 -2.77 -4.14 -12.85
CA PHE A 123 -3.17 -2.84 -13.38
C PHE A 123 -2.45 -2.44 -14.68
N LEU A 124 -1.21 -2.91 -14.89
CA LEU A 124 -0.44 -2.65 -16.12
C LEU A 124 -1.13 -3.15 -17.38
N ALA A 125 -1.98 -4.17 -17.27
CA ALA A 125 -2.77 -4.64 -18.41
C ALA A 125 -3.80 -3.61 -18.88
N TYR A 126 -4.10 -2.60 -18.05
CA TYR A 126 -5.18 -1.65 -18.28
C TYR A 126 -4.69 -0.21 -18.47
N SER A 127 -3.71 0.25 -17.69
CA SER A 127 -3.13 1.59 -17.84
C SER A 127 -1.71 1.66 -17.29
N ASN A 128 -0.88 2.47 -17.95
CA ASN A 128 0.45 2.84 -17.51
C ASN A 128 0.50 4.20 -16.81
N ASP A 129 -0.64 4.86 -16.63
CA ASP A 129 -0.73 6.28 -16.26
C ASP A 129 -0.77 6.52 -14.75
N ILE A 130 -0.09 5.67 -13.97
CA ILE A 130 0.11 5.94 -12.54
C ILE A 130 1.12 7.09 -12.42
N GLU A 131 0.63 8.25 -12.01
CA GLU A 131 1.42 9.46 -11.84
C GLU A 131 2.06 9.54 -10.46
N ASN A 132 1.27 9.26 -9.42
CA ASN A 132 1.72 9.38 -8.03
C ASN A 132 1.59 8.06 -7.30
N ILE A 133 2.59 7.75 -6.47
CA ILE A 133 2.59 6.59 -5.57
C ILE A 133 2.74 7.13 -4.15
N LYS A 134 1.74 6.88 -3.30
CA LYS A 134 1.68 7.37 -1.92
C LYS A 134 1.64 6.18 -0.97
N PHE A 135 2.51 6.19 0.03
CA PHE A 135 2.58 5.15 1.05
C PHE A 135 1.98 5.63 2.36
N TYR A 136 1.17 4.79 2.99
CA TYR A 136 0.50 5.07 4.25
C TYR A 136 0.89 4.02 5.28
N LEU A 137 1.35 4.48 6.44
CA LEU A 137 1.49 3.68 7.64
C LEU A 137 0.41 4.11 8.63
N ILE A 138 -0.57 3.25 8.83
CA ILE A 138 -1.67 3.44 9.75
C ILE A 138 -1.39 2.60 10.98
N TYR A 139 -1.51 3.19 12.17
CA TYR A 139 -1.17 2.49 13.40
C TYR A 139 -2.02 2.91 14.59
N ASN A 140 -2.08 2.05 15.61
CA ASN A 140 -2.75 2.35 16.87
C ASN A 140 -1.76 2.93 17.90
N ASN A 141 -0.66 2.21 18.13
CA ASN A 141 0.32 2.56 19.15
C ASN A 141 1.73 2.62 18.56
N PHE A 142 2.49 3.62 18.98
CA PHE A 142 3.92 3.69 18.69
C PHE A 142 4.73 3.29 19.91
N ASN A 143 5.16 2.03 19.94
CA ASN A 143 5.86 1.49 21.09
C ASN A 143 7.34 1.87 21.04
N LYS A 144 7.75 2.87 21.84
CA LYS A 144 9.16 3.19 22.08
C LYS A 144 9.81 2.11 22.94
N SER A 145 9.99 0.89 22.40
CA SER A 145 10.76 -0.11 23.10
C SER A 145 12.23 0.35 23.12
N TYR A 146 12.70 0.81 24.28
CA TYR A 146 14.12 0.87 24.59
C TYR A 146 14.54 -0.53 25.04
N ARG A 147 14.46 -1.53 24.17
CA ARG A 147 15.16 -2.79 24.46
C ARG A 147 16.63 -2.43 24.64
N ASN A 148 17.22 -2.84 25.76
CA ASN A 148 18.65 -2.72 26.04
C ASN A 148 19.42 -3.50 24.97
N ILE A 149 19.75 -2.83 23.87
CA ILE A 149 20.53 -3.41 22.78
C ILE A 149 21.98 -3.28 23.19
N ASN A 150 22.71 -4.39 23.23
CA ASN A 150 24.10 -4.37 23.72
C ASN A 150 25.12 -3.96 22.64
N SER A 151 24.73 -3.78 21.38
CA SER A 151 25.65 -3.36 20.29
C SER A 151 25.42 -1.92 19.82
N THR A 152 26.52 -1.19 19.66
CA THR A 152 26.56 0.23 19.24
C THR A 152 25.99 0.46 17.84
N ASN A 153 26.28 -0.43 16.88
CA ASN A 153 25.79 -0.29 15.50
C ASN A 153 24.26 -0.48 15.42
N LYS A 154 23.70 -1.51 16.07
CA LYS A 154 22.25 -1.73 16.11
C LYS A 154 21.50 -0.58 16.80
N LYS A 155 22.13 0.09 17.77
CA LYS A 155 21.58 1.33 18.37
C LYS A 155 21.57 2.47 17.36
N LYS A 156 22.66 2.69 16.60
CA LYS A 156 22.77 3.75 15.59
C LYS A 156 21.71 3.59 14.49
N ASP A 157 21.54 2.39 13.97
CA ASP A 157 20.55 2.12 12.90
C ASP A 157 19.14 2.47 13.34
N LYS A 158 18.75 2.04 14.56
CA LYS A 158 17.44 2.36 15.14
C LYS A 158 17.24 3.85 15.38
N ILE A 159 18.29 4.58 15.77
CA ILE A 159 18.22 6.03 15.91
C ILE A 159 17.93 6.68 14.55
N ILE A 160 18.62 6.24 13.49
CA ILE A 160 18.40 6.74 12.13
C ILE A 160 16.98 6.43 11.66
N GLU A 161 16.50 5.19 11.82
CA GLU A 161 15.14 4.78 11.46
C GLU A 161 14.08 5.66 12.15
N ARG A 162 14.23 5.91 13.46
CA ARG A 162 13.32 6.78 14.21
C ARG A 162 13.40 8.25 13.78
N GLN A 163 14.60 8.74 13.48
CA GLN A 163 14.79 10.11 12.96
C GLN A 163 14.19 10.30 11.57
N LEU A 164 14.24 9.28 10.72
CA LEU A 164 13.54 9.29 9.43
C LEU A 164 12.04 9.25 9.65
N LEU A 165 11.56 8.40 10.56
CA LEU A 165 10.14 8.27 10.83
C LEU A 165 9.53 9.56 11.39
N SER A 166 10.26 10.30 12.25
CA SER A 166 9.80 11.61 12.73
C SER A 166 9.69 12.65 11.60
N LYS A 167 10.42 12.44 10.50
CA LYS A 167 10.37 13.24 9.27
C LYS A 167 9.46 12.64 8.20
N ASN A 168 8.56 11.71 8.54
CA ASN A 168 7.65 11.05 7.60
C ASN A 168 8.39 10.28 6.49
N LYS A 169 9.51 9.64 6.83
CA LYS A 169 10.32 8.84 5.90
C LYS A 169 10.67 7.48 6.50
N ILE A 170 10.97 6.52 5.64
CA ILE A 170 11.57 5.24 6.01
C ILE A 170 12.77 4.93 5.12
N ILE A 171 13.64 4.05 5.60
CA ILE A 171 14.75 3.53 4.82
C ILE A 171 14.19 2.67 3.68
N ASN A 172 14.69 2.87 2.47
CA ASN A 172 14.50 1.97 1.34
C ASN A 172 15.81 1.24 1.07
N ASN A 173 15.85 -0.05 1.38
CA ASN A 173 17.01 -0.89 1.09
C ASN A 173 16.89 -1.61 -0.25
N ILE A 174 15.93 -1.21 -1.09
CA ILE A 174 15.73 -1.77 -2.41
C ILE A 174 16.12 -0.73 -3.44
N PHE A 175 16.97 -1.13 -4.39
CA PHE A 175 17.32 -0.30 -5.53
C PHE A 175 16.62 -0.82 -6.78
N LEU A 176 15.45 -0.24 -7.07
CA LEU A 176 14.78 -0.44 -8.35
C LEU A 176 14.84 0.87 -9.14
N PRO A 177 15.12 0.85 -10.44
CA PRO A 177 15.21 2.06 -11.28
C PRO A 177 13.82 2.63 -11.62
N ILE A 178 12.91 2.65 -10.65
CA ILE A 178 11.51 3.06 -10.78
C ILE A 178 11.17 3.94 -9.59
N TYR A 179 10.63 5.13 -9.84
CA TYR A 179 10.14 6.00 -8.78
C TYR A 179 8.94 5.35 -8.04
N PRO A 180 8.85 5.45 -6.70
CA PRO A 180 9.78 6.10 -5.76
C PRO A 180 10.90 5.18 -5.22
N PHE A 181 10.97 3.92 -5.66
CA PHE A 181 11.93 2.91 -5.21
C PHE A 181 13.37 3.10 -5.73
N ASN A 182 13.62 4.14 -6.51
CA ASN A 182 14.95 4.57 -6.93
C ASN A 182 15.65 5.50 -5.91
N SER A 183 15.00 5.79 -4.78
CA SER A 183 15.54 6.60 -3.67
C SER A 183 15.91 5.72 -2.48
N ASN A 184 16.96 6.07 -1.74
CA ASN A 184 17.37 5.39 -0.50
C ASN A 184 16.37 5.57 0.66
N THR A 185 15.38 6.44 0.50
CA THR A 185 14.30 6.63 1.46
C THR A 185 12.95 6.76 0.76
N LEU A 186 11.89 6.27 1.38
CA LEU A 186 10.51 6.47 0.93
C LEU A 186 9.83 7.51 1.82
N ASN A 187 9.11 8.45 1.21
CA ASN A 187 8.20 9.32 1.94
C ASN A 187 6.93 8.54 2.29
N ILE A 188 6.45 8.67 3.52
CA ILE A 188 5.25 7.99 4.00
C ILE A 188 4.30 9.00 4.65
N LYS A 189 3.01 8.74 4.60
CA LYS A 189 2.00 9.41 5.44
C LYS A 189 1.70 8.52 6.63
N LYS A 190 1.68 9.11 7.83
CA LYS A 190 1.46 8.39 9.08
C LYS A 190 0.14 8.81 9.68
N HIS A 191 -0.70 7.84 10.04
CA HIS A 191 -1.99 8.10 10.70
C HIS A 191 -2.10 7.25 11.96
N ASN A 192 -2.40 7.91 13.08
CA ASN A 192 -2.67 7.22 14.33
C ASN A 192 -4.19 7.11 14.54
N ILE A 193 -4.74 5.90 14.38
CA ILE A 193 -6.19 5.70 14.45
C ILE A 193 -6.76 5.82 15.86
N SER A 194 -5.95 5.64 16.92
CA SER A 194 -6.39 5.91 18.29
C SER A 194 -6.80 7.37 18.52
N LEU A 195 -6.39 8.29 17.64
CA LEU A 195 -6.77 9.70 17.65
C LEU A 195 -7.87 10.01 16.62
N GLU A 196 -7.86 9.33 15.47
CA GLU A 196 -8.77 9.56 14.36
C GLU A 196 -8.96 8.28 13.54
N ASN A 197 -10.11 7.63 13.69
CA ASN A 197 -10.41 6.34 13.04
C ASN A 197 -10.72 6.45 11.53
N GLU A 198 -10.81 7.67 10.99
CA GLU A 198 -11.11 7.94 9.59
C GLU A 198 -9.94 8.65 8.91
N ILE A 199 -9.56 8.18 7.73
CA ILE A 199 -8.51 8.81 6.91
C ILE A 199 -9.12 9.26 5.59
N ILE A 200 -8.79 10.46 5.15
CA ILE A 200 -9.25 10.99 3.86
C ILE A 200 -8.20 10.74 2.79
N ILE A 201 -8.62 10.12 1.68
CA ILE A 201 -7.79 9.81 0.51
C ILE A 201 -8.43 10.38 -0.76
#